data_AF-G5LXI7-F1
#
_entry.id   AF-G5LXI7-F1
#
_cell.length_a   1.000
_cell.length_b   1.000
_cell.length_c   1.000
_cell.angle_alpha   90.00
_cell.angle_beta   90.00
_cell.angle_gamma   90.00
#
_symmetry.space_group_name_H-M   'P 1'
#
loop_
_entity.id
_entity.type
_entity.pdbx_description
1 polymer ?
#
loop_
_entity_poly.entity_id
_entity_poly.type
_entity_poly.pdbx_seq_one_letter_code
_entity_poly.pdbx_strand_id
1 'polypeptide(L)'
;MITAAATATANRIPLLLLPGDVYASRQPDPVLQQVEQEHDLTLSTNDAFRAVSRYWDRITRPEQLMSACISAMRVLTDPADTGAVTLCLPQDVQGEAWDYPDYFFARRVYRLERHAPTEPMLNEAVALIRRHQRRSLANGWPR
;
A
#
# COMPACT_ATOMS: atom_id res chain seq x y z
N MET A 1 -14.24 4.13 -0.09
CA MET A 1 -12.87 3.59 0.15
C MET A 1 -11.81 4.24 -0.74
N ILE A 2 -12.00 4.36 -2.05
CA ILE A 2 -11.01 4.95 -2.99
C ILE A 2 -10.55 6.36 -2.56
N THR A 3 -11.47 7.25 -2.19
CA THR A 3 -11.11 8.59 -1.73
C THR A 3 -10.21 8.56 -0.49
N ALA A 4 -10.49 7.66 0.46
CA ALA A 4 -9.65 7.49 1.65
C ALA A 4 -8.26 6.93 1.28
N ALA A 5 -8.18 6.01 0.32
CA ALA A 5 -6.91 5.51 -0.20
C ALA A 5 -6.08 6.65 -0.83
N ALA A 6 -6.70 7.47 -1.66
CA ALA A 6 -6.06 8.63 -2.26
C ALA A 6 -5.57 9.63 -1.19
N THR A 7 -6.40 9.93 -0.19
CA THR A 7 -6.01 10.81 0.92
C THR A 7 -4.85 10.21 1.72
N ALA A 8 -4.87 8.92 2.03
CA ALA A 8 -3.82 8.27 2.79
C ALA A 8 -2.49 8.30 2.02
N THR A 9 -2.51 7.96 0.73
CA THR A 9 -1.33 8.02 -0.15
C THR A 9 -0.80 9.45 -0.31
N ALA A 10 -1.68 10.44 -0.46
CA ALA A 10 -1.28 11.84 -0.61
C ALA A 10 -0.64 12.42 0.67
N ASN A 11 -1.04 11.93 1.85
CA ASN A 11 -0.55 12.41 3.14
C ASN A 11 0.45 11.47 3.80
N ARG A 12 0.92 10.43 3.10
CA ARG A 12 1.83 9.40 3.62
C ARG A 12 1.32 8.82 4.95
N ILE A 13 0.03 8.49 4.98
CA ILE A 13 -0.61 7.82 6.10
C ILE A 13 -0.67 6.33 5.78
N PRO A 14 -0.14 5.45 6.65
CA PRO A 14 -0.23 4.01 6.44
C PRO A 14 -1.69 3.56 6.54
N LEU A 15 -2.21 2.99 5.45
CA LEU A 15 -3.57 2.48 5.38
C LEU A 15 -3.58 1.14 4.65
N LEU A 16 -4.00 0.06 5.32
CA LEU A 16 -4.20 -1.25 4.70
C LEU A 16 -5.69 -1.42 4.35
N LEU A 17 -5.96 -1.75 3.09
CA LEU A 17 -7.29 -2.05 2.57
C LEU A 17 -7.34 -3.52 2.11
N LEU A 18 -8.38 -4.23 2.54
CA LEU A 18 -8.64 -5.63 2.20
C LEU A 18 -10.01 -5.76 1.53
N PRO A 19 -10.23 -5.18 0.34
CA PRO A 19 -11.51 -5.32 -0.35
C PRO A 19 -11.71 -6.77 -0.82
N GLY A 20 -12.94 -7.27 -0.70
CA GLY A 20 -13.35 -8.48 -1.41
C GLY A 20 -13.33 -8.25 -2.92
N ASP A 21 -13.00 -9.27 -3.70
CA ASP A 21 -12.93 -9.22 -5.16
C ASP A 21 -13.87 -10.26 -5.80
N VAL A 22 -13.99 -10.20 -7.13
CA VAL A 22 -14.67 -11.24 -7.93
C VAL A 22 -14.00 -12.61 -7.77
N TYR A 23 -14.65 -13.70 -8.19
CA TYR A 23 -14.06 -15.05 -8.14
C TYR A 23 -12.83 -15.14 -9.04
N ALA A 24 -11.72 -15.68 -8.53
CA ALA A 24 -10.52 -15.94 -9.32
C ALA A 24 -10.78 -16.96 -10.45
N SER A 25 -11.62 -17.95 -10.15
CA SER A 25 -12.12 -18.96 -11.09
C SER A 25 -13.15 -18.43 -12.10
N ARG A 26 -13.72 -17.24 -11.88
CA ARG A 26 -14.80 -16.63 -12.65
C ARG A 26 -16.07 -17.48 -12.75
N GLN A 27 -16.31 -18.34 -11.76
CA GLN A 27 -17.54 -19.13 -11.66
C GLN A 27 -18.01 -19.22 -10.20
N PRO A 28 -19.29 -18.96 -9.90
CA PRO A 28 -20.35 -18.46 -10.78
C PRO A 28 -20.20 -16.95 -11.07
N ASP A 29 -20.43 -16.52 -12.32
CA ASP A 29 -20.44 -15.12 -12.74
C ASP A 29 -21.85 -14.78 -13.29
N PRO A 30 -22.46 -13.64 -12.91
CA PRO A 30 -21.99 -12.61 -11.98
C PRO A 30 -22.26 -12.94 -10.50
N VAL A 31 -21.38 -12.48 -9.59
CA VAL A 31 -21.65 -12.62 -8.14
C VAL A 31 -22.61 -11.55 -7.62
N LEU A 32 -23.31 -11.88 -6.54
CA LEU A 32 -24.23 -10.95 -5.86
C LEU A 32 -23.47 -9.67 -5.46
N GLN A 33 -23.97 -8.51 -5.90
CA GLN A 33 -23.38 -7.17 -5.71
C GLN A 33 -22.11 -6.84 -6.52
N GLN A 34 -21.77 -7.63 -7.55
CA GLN A 34 -20.72 -7.26 -8.51
C GLN A 34 -21.20 -6.12 -9.42
N VAL A 35 -20.35 -5.11 -9.62
CA VAL A 35 -20.55 -4.14 -10.72
C VAL A 35 -19.97 -4.77 -11.99
N GLU A 36 -20.85 -5.30 -12.83
CA GLU A 36 -20.48 -5.97 -14.07
C GLU A 36 -19.78 -5.03 -15.05
N GLN A 37 -18.70 -5.52 -15.65
CA GLN A 37 -18.00 -4.86 -16.76
C GLN A 37 -18.30 -5.65 -18.04
N GLU A 38 -19.41 -5.34 -18.71
CA GLU A 38 -19.94 -6.09 -19.87
C GLU A 38 -18.93 -6.27 -21.03
N HIS A 39 -17.92 -5.41 -21.08
CA HIS A 39 -16.94 -5.33 -22.16
C HIS A 39 -15.60 -6.01 -21.83
N ASP A 40 -15.33 -6.36 -20.57
CA ASP A 40 -14.09 -7.01 -20.15
C ASP A 40 -14.24 -7.74 -18.80
N LEU A 41 -14.31 -9.07 -18.86
CA LEU A 41 -14.44 -9.96 -17.69
C LEU A 41 -13.17 -10.03 -16.83
N THR A 42 -12.08 -9.39 -17.23
CA THR A 42 -10.83 -9.32 -16.45
C THR A 42 -10.79 -8.11 -15.52
N LEU A 43 -11.68 -7.13 -15.73
CA LEU A 43 -11.77 -5.90 -14.95
C LEU A 43 -12.66 -6.08 -13.73
N SER A 44 -12.22 -5.50 -12.61
CA SER A 44 -13.00 -5.38 -11.38
C SER A 44 -13.01 -3.92 -10.93
N THR A 45 -14.05 -3.51 -10.19
CA THR A 45 -14.09 -2.18 -9.54
C THR A 45 -12.87 -1.94 -8.66
N ASN A 46 -12.27 -3.01 -8.14
CA ASN A 46 -11.06 -2.92 -7.32
C ASN A 46 -9.81 -2.49 -8.10
N ASP A 47 -9.81 -2.56 -9.44
CA ASP A 47 -8.70 -2.06 -10.26
C ASP A 47 -8.55 -0.54 -10.15
N ALA A 48 -9.61 0.18 -9.76
CA ALA A 48 -9.54 1.61 -9.47
C ALA A 48 -8.60 1.95 -8.30
N PHE A 49 -8.32 1.01 -7.38
CA PHE A 49 -7.37 1.22 -6.30
C PHE A 49 -5.91 1.25 -6.78
N ARG A 50 -5.58 0.68 -7.95
CA ARG A 50 -4.21 0.65 -8.48
C ARG A 50 -3.61 2.05 -8.60
N ALA A 51 -4.42 3.01 -9.05
CA ALA A 51 -3.97 4.39 -9.27
C ALA A 51 -3.68 5.17 -7.97
N VAL A 52 -4.25 4.73 -6.84
CA VAL A 52 -4.20 5.46 -5.56
C VAL A 52 -3.49 4.69 -4.45
N SER A 53 -2.95 3.52 -4.74
CA SER A 53 -2.22 2.69 -3.78
C SER A 53 -0.72 2.71 -4.07
N ARG A 54 0.10 2.71 -3.03
CA ARG A 54 1.56 2.53 -3.11
C ARG A 54 1.94 1.08 -3.37
N TYR A 55 1.13 0.15 -2.86
CA TYR A 55 1.18 -1.28 -3.21
C TYR A 55 -0.23 -1.77 -3.49
N TRP A 56 -0.41 -2.46 -4.61
CA TRP A 56 -1.67 -3.08 -4.98
C TRP A 56 -1.40 -4.50 -5.43
N ASP A 57 -2.22 -5.44 -4.97
CA ASP A 57 -2.15 -6.84 -5.38
C ASP A 57 -3.54 -7.48 -5.39
N ARG A 58 -3.69 -8.56 -6.15
CA ARG A 58 -4.89 -9.40 -6.20
C ARG A 58 -4.49 -10.84 -5.91
N ILE A 59 -4.96 -11.35 -4.78
CA ILE A 59 -4.58 -12.67 -4.26
C ILE A 59 -5.39 -13.74 -4.97
N THR A 60 -4.94 -14.19 -6.14
CA THR A 60 -5.65 -15.23 -6.94
C THR A 60 -5.39 -16.64 -6.43
N ARG A 61 -4.43 -16.81 -5.51
CA ARG A 61 -4.09 -18.08 -4.86
C ARG A 61 -3.72 -17.83 -3.39
N PRO A 62 -4.09 -18.70 -2.44
CA PRO A 62 -3.87 -18.45 -1.02
C PRO A 62 -2.40 -18.30 -0.65
N GLU A 63 -1.48 -19.01 -1.31
CA GLU A 63 -0.03 -18.92 -1.08
C GLU A 63 0.55 -17.52 -1.35
N GLN A 64 -0.07 -16.73 -2.24
CA GLN A 64 0.39 -15.37 -2.58
C GLN A 64 0.22 -14.39 -1.42
N LEU A 65 -0.69 -14.67 -0.48
CA LEU A 65 -0.97 -13.81 0.66
C LEU A 65 0.28 -13.56 1.49
N MET A 66 1.16 -14.57 1.64
CA MET A 66 2.39 -14.43 2.43
C MET A 66 3.32 -13.37 1.85
N SER A 67 3.60 -13.45 0.54
CA SER A 67 4.43 -12.46 -0.16
C SER A 67 3.78 -11.09 -0.17
N ALA A 68 2.46 -11.03 -0.41
CA ALA A 68 1.71 -9.78 -0.46
C ALA A 68 1.71 -9.06 0.90
N CYS A 69 1.52 -9.78 2.01
CA CYS A 69 1.59 -9.21 3.36
C CYS A 69 2.99 -8.69 3.69
N ILE A 70 4.06 -9.38 3.29
CA ILE A 70 5.44 -8.91 3.51
C ILE A 70 5.70 -7.60 2.75
N SER A 71 5.30 -7.54 1.47
CA SER A 71 5.41 -6.34 0.64
C SER A 71 4.54 -5.20 1.19
N ALA A 72 3.31 -5.50 1.63
CA ALA A 72 2.42 -4.55 2.25
C ALA A 72 3.05 -3.91 3.49
N MET A 73 3.60 -4.73 4.40
CA MET A 73 4.24 -4.23 5.61
C MET A 73 5.48 -3.38 5.31
N ARG A 74 6.25 -3.71 4.26
CA ARG A 74 7.38 -2.86 3.83
C ARG A 74 6.91 -1.46 3.48
N VAL A 75 5.85 -1.33 2.68
CA VAL A 75 5.30 -0.03 2.29
C VAL A 75 4.66 0.70 3.46
N LEU A 76 3.85 0.01 4.27
CA LEU A 76 3.18 0.63 5.42
C LEU A 76 4.16 1.14 6.47
N THR A 77 5.31 0.50 6.62
CA THR A 77 6.31 0.89 7.63
C THR A 77 7.30 1.93 7.13
N ASP A 78 7.49 2.13 5.82
CA ASP A 78 8.45 3.10 5.28
C ASP A 78 7.92 4.54 5.31
N PRO A 79 8.46 5.48 6.10
CA PRO A 79 7.95 6.85 6.19
C PRO A 79 8.07 7.64 4.87
N ALA A 80 8.97 7.25 3.98
CA ALA A 80 9.16 7.91 2.69
C ALA A 80 8.10 7.46 1.68
N ASP A 81 7.83 6.16 1.63
CA ASP A 81 7.00 5.52 0.61
C ASP A 81 5.61 5.09 1.11
N THR A 82 5.29 5.33 2.38
CA THR A 82 4.01 4.92 2.98
C THR A 82 2.81 5.62 2.34
N GLY A 83 1.67 4.96 2.44
CA GLY A 83 0.41 5.35 1.84
C GLY A 83 -0.59 4.21 1.92
N ALA A 84 -1.59 4.24 1.02
CA ALA A 84 -2.54 3.15 0.92
C ALA A 84 -1.89 1.90 0.32
N VAL A 85 -2.15 0.75 0.93
CA VAL A 85 -1.87 -0.58 0.42
C VAL A 85 -3.17 -1.32 0.26
N THR A 86 -3.43 -1.89 -0.91
CA THR A 86 -4.67 -2.60 -1.22
C THR A 86 -4.39 -4.04 -1.63
N LEU A 87 -4.88 -5.00 -0.85
CA LEU A 87 -4.82 -6.43 -1.20
C LEU A 87 -6.24 -6.92 -1.50
N CYS A 88 -6.53 -7.16 -2.78
CA CYS A 88 -7.85 -7.62 -3.21
C CYS A 88 -7.97 -9.12 -2.97
N LEU A 89 -9.07 -9.54 -2.35
CA LEU A 89 -9.29 -10.92 -1.90
C LEU A 89 -10.48 -11.54 -2.66
N PRO A 90 -10.26 -12.29 -3.74
CA PRO A 90 -11.29 -13.09 -4.40
C PRO A 90 -12.06 -13.98 -3.42
N GLN A 91 -13.37 -14.06 -3.60
CA GLN A 91 -14.26 -14.77 -2.66
C GLN A 91 -13.97 -16.28 -2.58
N ASP A 92 -13.66 -16.93 -3.70
CA ASP A 92 -13.26 -18.33 -3.75
C ASP A 92 -11.95 -18.57 -3.02
N VAL A 93 -10.96 -17.70 -3.24
CA VAL A 93 -9.64 -17.80 -2.59
C VAL A 93 -9.73 -17.60 -1.07
N GLN A 94 -10.63 -16.74 -0.59
CA GLN A 94 -10.88 -16.57 0.85
C GLN A 94 -11.39 -17.85 1.53
N GLY A 95 -12.03 -18.74 0.78
CA GLY A 95 -12.53 -20.03 1.26
C GLY A 95 -11.54 -21.19 1.12
N GLU A 96 -10.42 -21.01 0.42
CA GLU A 96 -9.38 -22.04 0.26
C GLU A 96 -8.62 -22.25 1.58
N ALA A 97 -8.47 -23.51 1.99
CA ALA A 97 -7.61 -23.86 3.11
C ALA A 97 -6.14 -23.88 2.65
N TRP A 98 -5.26 -23.26 3.44
CA TRP A 98 -3.83 -23.26 3.17
C TRP A 98 -3.02 -23.39 4.45
N ASP A 99 -2.00 -24.24 4.40
CA ASP A 99 -1.08 -24.52 5.52
C ASP A 99 -0.04 -23.40 5.62
N TYR A 100 -0.44 -22.25 6.16
CA TYR A 100 0.49 -21.19 6.50
C TYR A 100 1.40 -21.64 7.64
N PRO A 101 2.73 -21.44 7.52
CA PRO A 101 3.63 -21.81 8.60
C PRO A 101 3.42 -20.90 9.82
N ASP A 102 3.46 -21.47 11.02
CA ASP A 102 3.16 -20.76 12.29
C ASP A 102 3.96 -19.45 12.46
N TYR A 103 5.20 -19.42 11.98
CA TYR A 103 6.06 -18.22 12.06
C TYR A 103 5.49 -17.02 11.29
N PHE A 104 4.58 -17.24 10.34
CA PHE A 104 3.96 -16.17 9.56
C PHE A 104 3.08 -15.28 10.44
N PHE A 105 2.41 -15.87 11.43
CA PHE A 105 1.56 -15.15 12.38
C PHE A 105 2.31 -14.65 13.62
N ALA A 106 3.58 -15.05 13.77
CA ALA A 106 4.41 -14.57 14.86
C ALA A 106 4.58 -13.05 14.80
N ARG A 107 4.45 -12.38 15.94
CA ARG A 107 4.61 -10.92 16.04
C ARG A 107 5.97 -10.51 15.48
N ARG A 108 5.97 -9.63 14.48
CA ARG A 108 7.17 -9.02 13.91
C ARG A 108 7.27 -7.55 14.31
N VAL A 109 8.45 -7.13 14.74
CA VAL A 109 8.77 -5.72 15.00
C VAL A 109 9.60 -5.18 13.85
N TYR A 110 9.05 -4.23 13.12
CA TYR A 110 9.74 -3.55 12.02
C TYR A 110 10.53 -2.37 12.59
N ARG A 111 11.86 -2.42 12.48
CA ARG A 111 12.73 -1.32 12.89
C ARG A 111 12.95 -0.37 11.73
N LEU A 112 12.78 0.91 12.01
CA LEU A 112 12.93 2.01 11.05
C LEU A 112 14.35 2.56 11.14
N GLU A 113 15.17 2.31 10.13
CA GLU A 113 16.50 2.90 10.04
C GLU A 113 16.40 4.31 9.44
N ARG A 114 16.63 5.33 10.27
CA ARG A 114 16.72 6.71 9.80
C ARG A 114 18.15 6.99 9.34
N HIS A 115 18.32 7.26 8.06
CA HIS A 115 19.59 7.72 7.53
C HIS A 115 19.81 9.18 7.91
N ALA A 116 20.84 9.44 8.73
CA ALA A 116 21.23 10.80 9.05
C ALA A 116 21.81 11.48 7.80
N PRO A 117 21.56 12.79 7.60
CA PRO A 117 22.23 13.55 6.54
C PRO A 117 23.74 13.56 6.79
N THR A 118 24.52 13.54 5.70
CA THR A 118 25.98 13.55 5.78
C THR A 118 26.52 14.94 6.15
N GLU A 119 27.73 15.00 6.71
CA GLU A 119 28.41 16.25 7.06
C GLU A 119 28.49 17.27 5.91
N PRO A 120 28.83 16.87 4.67
CA PRO A 120 28.83 17.78 3.52
C PRO A 120 27.44 18.38 3.22
N MET A 121 26.38 17.56 3.28
CA MET A 121 25.00 18.03 3.06
C MET A 121 24.57 19.06 4.12
N LEU A 122 24.97 18.82 5.37
CA LEU A 122 24.71 19.76 6.47
C LEU A 122 25.44 21.09 6.25
N ASN A 123 26.73 21.04 5.89
CA ASN A 123 27.53 22.23 5.66
C ASN A 123 26.99 23.09 4.50
N GLU A 124 26.57 22.45 3.41
CA GLU A 124 25.94 23.14 2.26
C GLU A 124 24.62 23.81 2.67
N ALA A 125 23.75 23.09 3.39
CA ALA A 125 22.48 23.64 3.88
C ALA A 125 22.70 24.85 4.81
N VAL A 126 23.68 24.78 5.71
CA VAL A 126 24.03 25.88 6.62
C VAL A 126 24.55 27.10 5.85
N ALA A 127 25.41 26.90 4.84
CA ALA A 127 25.92 27.98 4.01
C ALA A 127 24.80 28.69 3.23
N LEU A 128 23.85 27.93 2.68
CA LEU A 128 22.66 28.44 1.99
C LEU A 128 21.77 29.28 2.91
N ILE A 129 21.53 28.80 4.14
CA ILE A 129 20.72 29.53 5.14
C ILE A 129 21.41 30.84 5.53
N ARG A 130 22.73 30.81 5.79
CA ARG A 130 23.50 32.00 6.19
C ARG A 130 23.53 33.09 5.11
N ARG A 131 23.46 32.73 3.83
CA ARG A 131 23.46 33.69 2.71
C ARG A 131 22.16 34.48 2.55
N HIS A 132 21.04 34.04 3.12
CA HIS A 132 19.74 34.70 2.96
C HIS A 132 19.22 35.31 4.27
N GLN A 133 19.43 36.62 4.46
CA GLN A 133 19.05 37.38 5.68
C GLN A 133 17.54 37.55 5.93
N ARG A 134 16.66 37.12 5.03
CA ARG A 134 15.20 37.05 5.25
C ARG A 134 14.60 35.87 4.49
N ARG A 135 14.54 34.70 5.13
CA ARG A 135 13.78 33.56 4.60
C ARG A 135 13.06 32.87 5.76
N SER A 136 11.74 32.82 5.70
CA SER A 136 10.93 32.04 6.62
C SER A 136 11.15 30.55 6.33
N LEU A 137 11.45 29.78 7.38
CA LEU A 137 11.44 28.33 7.32
C LEU A 137 9.97 27.87 7.36
N ALA A 138 9.49 27.28 6.27
CA ALA A 138 8.22 26.59 6.28
C ALA A 138 8.47 25.14 6.74
N ASN A 139 8.07 24.80 7.96
CA ASN A 139 7.98 23.41 8.40
C ASN A 139 6.75 22.79 7.74
N GLY A 140 6.92 22.28 6.52
CA GLY A 140 5.95 21.42 5.86
C GLY A 140 6.39 19.96 5.98
N TRP A 141 5.43 19.04 6.13
CA TRP A 141 5.67 17.63 5.88
C TRP A 141 6.27 17.46 4.48
N PRO A 142 7.29 16.60 4.28
CA PRO A 142 7.85 16.34 2.96
C PRO A 142 6.70 15.83 2.07
N ARG A 143 6.34 16.62 1.06
CA ARG A 143 5.33 16.24 0.05
C ARG A 143 5.79 15.01 -0.70
#